data_AF-A0A2H9NXD2-F1
#
_entry.id   AF-A0A2H9NXD2-F1
#
_cell.length_a   1.000
_cell.length_b   1.000
_cell.length_c   1.000
_cell.angle_alpha   90.00
_cell.angle_beta   90.00
_cell.angle_gamma   90.00
#
_symmetry.space_group_name_H-M   'P 1'
#
loop_
_entity.id
_entity.type
_entity.pdbx_description
1 polymer ?
#
loop_
_entity_poly.entity_id
_entity_poly.type
_entity_poly.pdbx_seq_one_letter_code
_entity_poly.pdbx_strand_id
1 'polypeptide(L)'
;RLCLRYDLTVPFSRFVGMNPNLKVPFKKYLMGEVFRDGPIKTGRYREFMQMDPDIYGTESVLADAEIIAVTSTVFANLGLPCVIEFNNRKLIDGLLEQVGIPEEKHFEVVVSIDKLKKLGEAGVTDELREKGLTQKQIASLITTFTPSKDNSATLKRLKKSITSPTGKEGLKEIEDILHYLKLFGVTNAVFLPSLARGLAYYTGPVYEAYLTDSSITSSAAGGG
;
A
#
# COMPACT_ATOMS: atom_id res chain seq x y z
N ARG A 1 -6.41 30.00 13.88
CA ARG A 1 -7.33 28.87 14.21
C ARG A 1 -6.46 27.65 14.49
N LEU A 2 -6.80 26.84 15.49
CA LEU A 2 -6.08 25.61 15.85
C LEU A 2 -7.03 24.42 15.66
N CYS A 3 -6.47 23.24 15.37
CA CYS A 3 -7.20 21.98 15.32
C CYS A 3 -6.37 20.88 16.00
N LEU A 4 -7.05 19.81 16.43
CA LEU A 4 -6.40 18.60 16.89
C LEU A 4 -5.81 17.85 15.69
N ARG A 5 -4.68 17.15 15.90
CA ARG A 5 -3.99 16.40 14.85
C ARG A 5 -4.81 15.18 14.40
N TYR A 6 -4.98 15.02 13.09
CA TYR A 6 -5.74 13.92 12.48
C TYR A 6 -4.91 12.62 12.35
N ASP A 7 -3.60 12.78 12.17
CA ASP A 7 -2.57 11.76 12.10
C ASP A 7 -1.23 12.29 12.68
N LEU A 8 -0.17 11.49 12.60
CA LEU A 8 1.20 11.90 12.96
C LEU A 8 2.03 12.32 11.74
N THR A 9 1.61 11.95 10.52
CA THR A 9 2.31 12.26 9.26
C THR A 9 2.27 13.75 8.92
N VAL A 10 1.10 14.42 8.99
CA VAL A 10 1.01 15.86 8.68
C VAL A 10 1.85 16.71 9.66
N PRO A 11 1.79 16.49 10.99
CA PRO A 11 2.71 17.14 11.92
C PRO A 11 4.19 16.87 11.62
N PHE A 12 4.54 15.66 11.18
CA PHE A 12 5.91 15.34 10.79
C PHE A 12 6.36 16.12 9.54
N SER A 13 5.52 16.19 8.50
CA SER A 13 5.80 17.00 7.31
C SER A 13 6.03 18.47 7.68
N ARG A 14 5.24 19.01 8.62
CA ARG A 14 5.48 20.36 9.17
C ARG A 14 6.82 20.47 9.88
N PHE A 15 7.17 19.49 10.72
CA PHE A 15 8.47 19.46 11.42
C PHE A 15 9.62 19.49 10.42
N VAL A 16 9.59 18.64 9.39
CA VAL A 16 10.60 18.62 8.33
C VAL A 16 10.68 19.96 7.61
N GLY A 17 9.55 20.52 7.17
CA GLY A 17 9.51 21.80 6.46
C GLY A 17 10.02 22.99 7.28
N MET A 18 9.91 22.92 8.62
CA MET A 18 10.44 23.95 9.54
C MET A 18 11.92 23.75 9.88
N ASN A 19 12.53 22.63 9.51
CA ASN A 19 13.92 22.28 9.85
C ASN A 19 14.72 21.96 8.57
N PRO A 20 15.04 22.96 7.73
CA PRO A 20 15.69 22.72 6.42
C PRO A 20 17.11 22.13 6.54
N ASN A 21 17.76 22.29 7.70
CA ASN A 21 19.10 21.75 7.97
C ASN A 21 19.06 20.34 8.59
N LEU A 22 17.89 19.68 8.57
CA LEU A 22 17.74 18.31 9.08
C LEU A 22 18.65 17.36 8.30
N LYS A 23 19.47 16.59 9.01
CA LYS A 23 20.34 15.59 8.38
C LYS A 23 19.51 14.44 7.85
N VAL A 24 19.73 14.09 6.59
CA VAL A 24 19.03 13.01 5.89
C VAL A 24 19.98 11.86 5.52
N PRO A 25 19.53 10.60 5.47
CA PRO A 25 18.16 10.14 5.80
C PRO A 25 17.85 10.28 7.29
N PHE A 26 16.69 10.85 7.60
CA PHE A 26 16.22 11.08 8.97
C PHE A 26 15.23 9.99 9.35
N LYS A 27 15.54 9.21 10.39
CA LYS A 27 14.68 8.14 10.89
C LYS A 27 14.08 8.54 12.23
N LYS A 28 12.78 8.35 12.40
CA LYS A 28 12.10 8.59 13.67
C LYS A 28 10.98 7.58 13.89
N TYR A 29 10.49 7.51 15.12
CA TYR A 29 9.15 7.05 15.40
C TYR A 29 8.41 8.08 16.26
N LEU A 30 7.10 8.16 16.11
CA LEU A 30 6.23 8.94 16.98
C LEU A 30 5.13 8.04 17.52
N MET A 31 4.80 8.19 18.80
CA MET A 31 3.63 7.57 19.40
C MET A 31 2.79 8.67 20.04
N GLY A 32 1.50 8.71 19.74
CA GLY A 32 0.62 9.73 20.29
C GLY A 32 -0.84 9.60 19.85
N GLU A 33 -1.72 10.19 20.65
CA GLU A 33 -3.16 10.23 20.37
C GLU A 33 -3.48 11.11 19.17
N VAL A 34 -4.40 10.65 18.32
CA VAL A 34 -4.91 11.40 17.17
C VAL A 34 -6.43 11.44 17.23
N PHE A 35 -7.00 12.44 16.55
CA PHE A 35 -8.41 12.78 16.68
C PHE A 35 -9.09 12.78 15.32
N ARG A 36 -10.14 11.97 15.15
CA ARG A 36 -10.89 11.86 13.90
C ARG A 36 -12.38 12.04 14.15
N ASP A 37 -12.96 13.03 13.50
CA ASP A 37 -14.41 13.21 13.49
C ASP A 37 -15.06 12.29 12.45
N GLY A 38 -15.27 11.04 12.85
CA GLY A 38 -15.91 10.01 12.03
C GLY A 38 -17.01 9.25 12.78
N PRO A 39 -17.74 8.36 12.10
CA PRO A 39 -18.75 7.52 12.73
C PRO A 39 -18.10 6.59 13.74
N ILE A 40 -18.68 6.52 14.94
CA ILE A 40 -18.25 5.60 15.99
C ILE A 40 -18.77 4.20 15.64
N LYS A 41 -17.85 3.24 15.52
CA LYS A 41 -18.12 1.82 15.28
C LYS A 41 -17.18 1.00 16.15
N THR A 42 -17.46 -0.29 16.32
CA THR A 42 -16.54 -1.21 17.02
C THR A 42 -15.14 -1.10 16.41
N GLY A 43 -14.13 -0.80 17.24
CA GLY A 43 -12.74 -0.59 16.81
C GLY A 43 -12.44 0.76 16.18
N ARG A 44 -13.42 1.66 16.02
CA ARG A 44 -13.24 3.01 15.45
C ARG A 44 -13.67 4.09 16.43
N TYR A 45 -12.71 4.51 17.25
CA TYR A 45 -12.85 5.60 18.21
C TYR A 45 -12.55 6.96 17.57
N ARG A 46 -13.01 8.04 18.21
CA ARG A 46 -12.69 9.42 17.80
C ARG A 46 -11.33 9.89 18.31
N GLU A 47 -10.80 9.22 19.32
CA GLU A 47 -9.47 9.40 19.90
C GLU A 47 -8.83 8.02 20.02
N PHE A 48 -7.60 7.87 19.53
CA PHE A 48 -6.86 6.62 19.63
C PHE A 48 -5.36 6.87 19.44
N MET A 49 -4.55 5.95 19.96
CA MET A 49 -3.09 5.98 19.84
C MET A 49 -2.65 5.53 18.45
N GLN A 50 -1.75 6.29 17.82
CA GLN A 50 -0.96 5.83 16.67
C GLN A 50 0.50 5.64 17.07
N MET A 51 1.20 4.78 16.33
CA MET A 51 2.64 4.61 16.38
C MET A 51 3.16 4.58 14.93
N ASP A 52 3.89 5.62 14.55
CA ASP A 52 4.30 5.87 13.17
C ASP A 52 5.83 5.94 13.11
N PRO A 53 6.51 4.88 12.64
CA PRO A 53 7.90 4.94 12.22
C PRO A 53 7.98 5.53 10.82
N ASP A 54 8.85 6.53 10.61
CA ASP A 54 9.04 7.20 9.32
C ASP A 54 10.53 7.35 9.00
N ILE A 55 10.85 7.27 7.71
CA ILE A 55 12.16 7.58 7.15
C ILE A 55 11.98 8.70 6.14
N TYR A 56 12.70 9.81 6.31
CA TYR A 56 12.62 10.98 5.44
C TYR A 56 13.96 11.27 4.74
N GLY A 57 13.89 11.76 3.51
CA GLY A 57 15.05 12.26 2.76
C GLY A 57 15.82 11.19 2.00
N THR A 58 15.12 10.14 1.55
CA THR A 58 15.64 9.14 0.62
C THR A 58 14.55 8.67 -0.33
N GLU A 59 14.92 8.37 -1.57
CA GLU A 59 14.05 7.76 -2.59
C GLU A 59 14.30 6.24 -2.72
N SER A 60 15.21 5.70 -1.90
CA SER A 60 15.55 4.28 -1.97
C SER A 60 14.46 3.42 -1.33
N VAL A 61 13.97 2.43 -2.09
CA VAL A 61 13.01 1.43 -1.59
C VAL A 61 13.54 0.51 -0.49
N LEU A 62 14.82 0.67 -0.14
CA LEU A 62 15.37 0.11 1.10
C LEU A 62 14.65 0.66 2.33
N ALA A 63 14.25 1.94 2.31
CA ALA A 63 13.50 2.56 3.40
C ALA A 63 12.13 1.87 3.58
N ASP A 64 11.42 1.61 2.48
CA ASP A 64 10.14 0.89 2.50
C ASP A 64 10.30 -0.54 3.02
N ALA A 65 11.32 -1.26 2.55
CA ALA A 65 11.62 -2.60 3.02
C ALA A 65 11.99 -2.61 4.52
N GLU A 66 12.69 -1.58 5.01
CA GLU A 66 13.01 -1.43 6.43
C GLU A 66 11.76 -1.19 7.27
N ILE A 67 10.82 -0.34 6.83
CA ILE A 67 9.54 -0.13 7.52
C ILE A 67 8.72 -1.42 7.57
N ILE A 68 8.63 -2.17 6.46
CA ILE A 68 7.94 -3.47 6.44
C ILE A 68 8.62 -4.46 7.41
N ALA A 69 9.95 -4.48 7.48
CA ALA A 69 10.69 -5.33 8.42
C ALA A 69 10.46 -4.92 9.89
N VAL A 70 10.38 -3.61 10.18
CA VAL A 70 9.99 -3.09 11.50
C VAL A 70 8.58 -3.57 11.85
N THR A 71 7.62 -3.47 10.93
CA THR A 71 6.25 -3.99 11.15
C THR A 71 6.30 -5.48 11.47
N SER A 72 6.97 -6.31 10.65
CA SER A 72 7.09 -7.75 10.89
C SER A 72 7.65 -8.07 12.29
N THR A 73 8.72 -7.37 12.67
CA THR A 73 9.38 -7.52 13.98
C THR A 73 8.46 -7.14 15.14
N VAL A 74 7.72 -6.03 15.03
CA VAL A 74 6.79 -5.58 16.07
C VAL A 74 5.68 -6.62 16.30
N PHE A 75 5.05 -7.11 15.24
CA PHE A 75 3.99 -8.12 15.35
C PHE A 75 4.50 -9.44 15.93
N ALA A 76 5.69 -9.89 15.52
CA ALA A 76 6.33 -11.06 16.09
C ALA A 76 6.59 -10.91 17.60
N ASN A 77 7.14 -9.76 18.03
CA ASN A 77 7.42 -9.48 19.44
C ASN A 77 6.15 -9.37 20.30
N LEU A 78 5.03 -8.92 19.72
CA LEU A 78 3.74 -8.88 20.39
C LEU A 78 3.05 -10.26 20.45
N GLY A 79 3.60 -11.29 19.81
CA GLY A 79 2.95 -12.59 19.71
C GLY A 79 1.67 -12.54 18.86
N LEU A 80 1.62 -11.65 17.87
CA LEU A 80 0.49 -11.44 16.97
C LEU A 80 0.90 -11.82 15.54
N PRO A 81 0.80 -13.09 15.13
CA PRO A 81 1.19 -13.50 13.79
C PRO A 81 0.37 -12.75 12.73
N CYS A 82 1.06 -12.21 11.73
CA CYS A 82 0.45 -11.40 10.67
C CYS A 82 1.02 -11.75 9.29
N VAL A 83 0.24 -11.42 8.25
CA VAL A 83 0.70 -11.34 6.86
C VAL A 83 0.76 -9.87 6.48
N ILE A 84 1.88 -9.46 5.87
CA ILE A 84 2.07 -8.11 5.35
C ILE A 84 1.88 -8.14 3.84
N GLU A 85 0.73 -7.66 3.37
CA GLU A 85 0.47 -7.46 1.95
C GLU A 85 1.13 -6.15 1.53
N PHE A 86 1.88 -6.11 0.42
CA PHE A 86 2.47 -4.88 -0.11
C PHE A 86 2.37 -4.79 -1.63
N ASN A 87 2.47 -3.57 -2.16
CA ASN A 87 2.41 -3.24 -3.58
C ASN A 87 3.13 -1.91 -3.86
N ASN A 88 3.04 -1.39 -5.08
CA ASN A 88 3.58 -0.09 -5.47
C ASN A 88 2.60 0.66 -6.38
N ARG A 89 2.33 1.94 -6.08
CA ARG A 89 1.45 2.81 -6.85
C ARG A 89 1.88 2.96 -8.30
N LYS A 90 3.19 3.04 -8.58
CA LYS A 90 3.73 3.12 -9.96
C LYS A 90 3.30 1.93 -10.83
N LEU A 91 3.15 0.74 -10.24
CA LEU A 91 2.63 -0.43 -10.97
C LEU A 91 1.15 -0.26 -11.34
N ILE A 92 0.34 0.23 -10.40
CA ILE A 92 -1.09 0.48 -10.62
C ILE A 92 -1.25 1.57 -11.69
N ASP A 93 -0.62 2.72 -11.48
CA ASP A 93 -0.77 3.89 -12.33
C ASP A 93 -0.26 3.58 -13.75
N GLY A 94 0.91 2.93 -13.85
CA GLY A 94 1.46 2.46 -15.12
C GLY A 94 0.60 1.42 -15.84
N LEU A 95 -0.16 0.58 -15.13
CA LEU A 95 -1.11 -0.34 -15.74
C LEU A 95 -2.33 0.41 -16.29
N LEU A 96 -2.88 1.35 -15.52
CA LEU A 96 -4.04 2.13 -15.94
C LEU A 96 -3.74 2.96 -17.20
N GLU A 97 -2.56 3.58 -17.24
CA GLU A 97 -2.03 4.28 -18.42
C GLU A 97 -1.93 3.35 -19.64
N GLN A 98 -1.30 2.17 -19.47
CA GLN A 98 -1.10 1.21 -20.55
C GLN A 98 -2.42 0.69 -21.15
N VAL A 99 -3.43 0.53 -20.29
CA VAL A 99 -4.78 0.07 -20.69
C VAL A 99 -5.63 1.20 -21.28
N GLY A 100 -5.12 2.44 -21.27
CA GLY A 100 -5.78 3.61 -21.83
C GLY A 100 -6.97 4.07 -21.02
N ILE A 101 -6.90 3.95 -19.69
CA ILE A 101 -7.93 4.44 -18.78
C ILE A 101 -7.68 5.93 -18.52
N PRO A 102 -8.66 6.82 -18.74
CA PRO A 102 -8.52 8.24 -18.45
C PRO A 102 -8.22 8.48 -16.97
N GLU A 103 -7.36 9.45 -16.68
CA GLU A 103 -6.86 9.77 -15.34
C GLU A 103 -8.00 10.05 -14.35
N GLU A 104 -9.06 10.73 -14.80
CA GLU A 104 -10.24 11.03 -14.00
C GLU A 104 -10.99 9.77 -13.51
N LYS A 105 -10.80 8.61 -14.16
CA LYS A 105 -11.38 7.33 -13.76
C LYS A 105 -10.44 6.45 -12.94
N HIS A 106 -9.17 6.82 -12.78
CA HIS A 106 -8.17 5.97 -12.12
C HIS A 106 -8.59 5.62 -10.70
N PHE A 107 -8.99 6.62 -9.92
CA PHE A 107 -9.43 6.41 -8.53
C PHE A 107 -10.60 5.42 -8.45
N GLU A 108 -11.62 5.61 -9.28
CA GLU A 108 -12.80 4.74 -9.27
C GLU A 108 -12.46 3.31 -9.69
N VAL A 109 -11.59 3.13 -10.69
CA VAL A 109 -11.15 1.80 -11.13
C VAL A 109 -10.38 1.10 -10.02
N VAL A 110 -9.44 1.79 -9.37
CA VAL A 110 -8.66 1.26 -8.26
C VAL A 110 -9.57 0.82 -7.10
N VAL A 111 -10.57 1.61 -6.76
CA VAL A 111 -11.56 1.26 -5.73
C VAL A 111 -12.35 -0.02 -6.08
N SER A 112 -12.67 -0.25 -7.36
CA SER A 112 -13.30 -1.52 -7.76
C SER A 112 -12.34 -2.70 -7.69
N ILE A 113 -11.07 -2.50 -8.02
CA ILE A 113 -10.04 -3.55 -7.95
C ILE A 113 -9.76 -3.96 -6.50
N ASP A 114 -9.74 -3.04 -5.56
CA ASP A 114 -9.56 -3.34 -4.12
C ASP A 114 -10.64 -4.33 -3.60
N LYS A 115 -11.83 -4.29 -4.21
CA LYS A 115 -12.93 -5.21 -3.88
C LYS A 115 -12.77 -6.61 -4.47
N LEU A 116 -11.73 -6.90 -5.26
CA LEU A 116 -11.55 -8.20 -5.92
C LEU A 116 -11.55 -9.37 -4.92
N LYS A 117 -10.93 -9.19 -3.75
CA LYS A 117 -10.91 -10.19 -2.67
C LYS A 117 -12.31 -10.45 -2.09
N LYS A 118 -13.21 -9.46 -2.10
CA LYS A 118 -14.53 -9.51 -1.47
C LYS A 118 -15.66 -9.84 -2.43
N LEU A 119 -15.68 -9.22 -3.61
CA LEU A 119 -16.72 -9.38 -4.63
C LEU A 119 -16.40 -10.47 -5.66
N GLY A 120 -15.13 -10.88 -5.74
CA GLY A 120 -14.67 -11.80 -6.77
C GLY A 120 -14.63 -11.17 -8.17
N GLU A 121 -14.17 -11.96 -9.13
CA GLU A 121 -13.96 -11.51 -10.51
C GLU A 121 -15.23 -11.02 -11.19
N ALA A 122 -16.34 -11.76 -11.04
CA ALA A 122 -17.62 -11.42 -11.66
C ALA A 122 -18.15 -10.06 -11.17
N GLY A 123 -18.17 -9.85 -9.84
CA GLY A 123 -18.66 -8.60 -9.27
C GLY A 123 -17.80 -7.39 -9.65
N VAL A 124 -16.47 -7.54 -9.66
CA VAL A 124 -15.57 -6.46 -10.12
C VAL A 124 -15.73 -6.20 -11.63
N THR A 125 -15.94 -7.24 -12.43
CA THR A 125 -16.20 -7.09 -13.88
C THR A 125 -17.44 -6.24 -14.12
N ASP A 126 -18.52 -6.49 -13.37
CA ASP A 126 -19.77 -5.75 -13.50
C ASP A 126 -19.60 -4.28 -13.07
N GLU A 127 -18.96 -4.01 -11.92
CA GLU A 127 -18.68 -2.63 -11.49
C GLU A 127 -17.83 -1.84 -12.51
N LEU A 128 -16.81 -2.48 -13.08
CA LEU A 128 -15.96 -1.83 -14.08
C LEU A 128 -16.70 -1.60 -15.40
N ARG A 129 -17.62 -2.48 -15.78
CA ARG A 129 -18.47 -2.30 -16.96
C ARG A 129 -19.43 -1.13 -16.77
N GLU A 130 -20.03 -0.98 -15.59
CA GLU A 130 -20.90 0.16 -15.23
C GLU A 130 -20.14 1.49 -15.29
N LYS A 131 -18.83 1.49 -14.98
CA LYS A 131 -17.92 2.64 -15.12
C LYS A 131 -17.50 2.92 -16.56
N GLY A 132 -17.99 2.15 -17.52
CA GLY A 132 -17.76 2.34 -18.95
C GLY A 132 -16.43 1.81 -19.46
N LEU A 133 -15.82 0.83 -18.78
CA LEU A 133 -14.63 0.16 -19.31
C LEU A 133 -15.04 -0.93 -20.33
N THR A 134 -14.22 -1.08 -21.35
CA THR A 134 -14.41 -2.13 -22.37
C THR A 134 -14.03 -3.50 -21.82
N GLN A 135 -14.61 -4.58 -22.38
CA GLN A 135 -14.27 -5.96 -21.99
C GLN A 135 -12.77 -6.25 -22.08
N LYS A 136 -12.07 -5.66 -23.06
CA LYS A 136 -10.62 -5.80 -23.22
C LYS A 136 -9.85 -5.15 -22.07
N GLN A 137 -10.27 -3.95 -21.65
CA GLN A 137 -9.65 -3.26 -20.51
C GLN A 137 -9.88 -4.05 -19.22
N ILE A 138 -11.11 -4.50 -18.98
CA ILE A 138 -11.48 -5.27 -17.79
C ILE A 138 -10.68 -6.57 -17.69
N ALA A 139 -10.61 -7.35 -18.79
CA ALA A 139 -9.82 -8.58 -18.82
C ALA A 139 -8.33 -8.34 -18.53
N SER A 140 -7.76 -7.24 -19.05
CA SER A 140 -6.36 -6.87 -18.78
C SER A 140 -6.15 -6.51 -17.30
N LEU A 141 -7.07 -5.75 -16.69
CA LEU A 141 -6.98 -5.36 -15.29
C LEU A 141 -7.06 -6.59 -14.39
N ILE A 142 -8.08 -7.43 -14.56
CA ILE A 142 -8.30 -8.65 -13.76
C ILE A 142 -7.10 -9.58 -13.84
N THR A 143 -6.58 -9.83 -15.04
CA THR A 143 -5.42 -10.70 -15.25
C THR A 143 -4.17 -10.17 -14.53
N THR A 144 -4.01 -8.85 -14.51
CA THR A 144 -2.84 -8.20 -13.90
C THR A 144 -2.96 -8.20 -12.38
N PHE A 145 -4.14 -7.85 -11.86
CA PHE A 145 -4.39 -7.69 -10.44
C PHE A 145 -4.57 -9.00 -9.66
N THR A 146 -4.87 -10.10 -10.34
CA THR A 146 -4.99 -11.42 -9.69
C THR A 146 -3.60 -12.00 -9.38
N PRO A 147 -3.22 -12.23 -8.11
CA PRO A 147 -1.91 -12.82 -7.79
C PRO A 147 -1.74 -14.23 -8.36
N SER A 148 -0.50 -14.64 -8.61
CA SER A 148 -0.15 -16.05 -8.93
C SER A 148 0.12 -16.84 -7.64
N LYS A 149 0.60 -18.09 -7.79
CA LYS A 149 0.95 -18.97 -6.66
C LYS A 149 1.94 -18.37 -5.64
N ASP A 150 2.84 -17.50 -6.08
CA ASP A 150 3.88 -16.88 -5.25
C ASP A 150 4.34 -15.55 -5.88
N ASN A 151 5.14 -14.78 -5.12
CA ASN A 151 5.66 -13.48 -5.56
C ASN A 151 6.48 -13.59 -6.86
N SER A 152 7.28 -14.65 -7.02
CA SER A 152 8.15 -14.84 -8.19
C SER A 152 7.35 -15.12 -9.46
N ALA A 153 6.32 -15.97 -9.37
CA ALA A 153 5.41 -16.27 -10.46
C ALA A 153 4.61 -15.03 -10.87
N THR A 154 4.14 -14.26 -9.88
CA THR A 154 3.42 -13.00 -10.12
C THR A 154 4.30 -12.00 -10.85
N LEU A 155 5.52 -11.75 -10.37
CA LEU A 155 6.48 -10.86 -11.01
C LEU A 155 6.84 -11.29 -12.43
N LYS A 156 7.13 -12.58 -12.64
CA LYS A 156 7.46 -13.12 -13.96
C LYS A 156 6.32 -12.92 -14.97
N ARG A 157 5.07 -13.04 -14.53
CA ARG A 157 3.90 -12.76 -15.36
C ARG A 157 3.79 -11.27 -15.66
N LEU A 158 3.85 -10.43 -14.63
CA LEU A 158 3.71 -8.97 -14.78
C LEU A 158 4.80 -8.36 -15.65
N LYS A 159 6.04 -8.84 -15.55
CA LYS A 159 7.15 -8.42 -16.43
C LYS A 159 6.88 -8.64 -17.93
N LYS A 160 6.04 -9.61 -18.27
CA LYS A 160 5.64 -9.88 -19.66
C LYS A 160 4.50 -8.99 -20.12
N SER A 161 3.61 -8.59 -19.21
CA SER A 161 2.41 -7.82 -19.54
C SER A 161 2.59 -6.31 -19.41
N ILE A 162 3.42 -5.86 -18.48
CA ILE A 162 3.66 -4.44 -18.22
C ILE A 162 4.74 -3.90 -19.15
N THR A 163 4.35 -2.95 -19.99
CA THR A 163 5.20 -2.30 -20.99
C THR A 163 5.43 -0.82 -20.70
N SER A 164 4.55 -0.16 -19.93
CA SER A 164 4.66 1.24 -19.56
C SER A 164 5.93 1.55 -18.76
N PRO A 165 6.58 2.71 -18.96
CA PRO A 165 7.77 3.09 -18.20
C PRO A 165 7.52 3.12 -16.69
N THR A 166 6.46 3.79 -16.24
CA THR A 166 6.03 3.89 -14.84
C THR A 166 5.79 2.50 -14.23
N GLY A 167 5.10 1.62 -14.95
CA GLY A 167 4.82 0.26 -14.49
C GLY A 167 6.08 -0.59 -14.36
N LYS A 168 7.05 -0.44 -15.27
CA LYS A 168 8.35 -1.14 -15.21
C LYS A 168 9.18 -0.67 -14.03
N GLU A 169 9.16 0.63 -13.73
CA GLU A 169 9.80 1.18 -12.54
C GLU A 169 9.19 0.59 -11.26
N GLY A 170 7.86 0.61 -11.16
CA GLY A 170 7.16 -0.02 -10.03
C GLY A 170 7.48 -1.50 -9.86
N LEU A 171 7.57 -2.27 -10.96
CA LEU A 171 7.98 -3.68 -10.91
C LEU A 171 9.41 -3.85 -10.40
N LYS A 172 10.34 -3.00 -10.84
CA LYS A 172 11.73 -3.04 -10.36
C LYS A 172 11.79 -2.74 -8.87
N GLU A 173 11.06 -1.73 -8.42
CA GLU A 173 10.99 -1.36 -7.00
C GLU A 173 10.40 -2.48 -6.13
N ILE A 174 9.36 -3.17 -6.60
CA ILE A 174 8.80 -4.36 -5.93
C ILE A 174 9.85 -5.48 -5.82
N GLU A 175 10.64 -5.71 -6.88
CA GLU A 175 11.72 -6.70 -6.85
C GLU A 175 12.83 -6.34 -5.87
N ASP A 176 13.23 -5.08 -5.84
CA ASP A 176 14.25 -4.58 -4.91
C ASP A 176 13.74 -4.72 -3.46
N ILE A 177 12.47 -4.41 -3.17
CA ILE A 177 11.85 -4.62 -1.86
C ILE A 177 11.89 -6.11 -1.48
N LEU A 178 11.45 -7.01 -2.35
CA LEU A 178 11.49 -8.46 -2.07
C LEU A 178 12.91 -8.96 -1.80
N HIS A 179 13.89 -8.42 -2.53
CA HIS A 179 15.30 -8.72 -2.29
C HIS A 179 15.74 -8.27 -0.89
N TYR A 180 15.46 -7.03 -0.49
CA TYR A 180 15.81 -6.52 0.83
C TYR A 180 15.07 -7.26 1.96
N LEU A 181 13.78 -7.54 1.81
CA LEU A 181 13.01 -8.31 2.78
C LEU A 181 13.59 -9.71 3.01
N LYS A 182 14.08 -10.35 1.95
CA LYS A 182 14.81 -11.62 2.06
C LYS A 182 16.11 -11.46 2.86
N LEU A 183 16.87 -10.38 2.64
CA LEU A 183 18.09 -10.09 3.40
C LEU A 183 17.80 -9.78 4.88
N PHE A 184 16.67 -9.14 5.17
CA PHE A 184 16.19 -8.87 6.53
C PHE A 184 15.58 -10.10 7.22
N GLY A 185 15.41 -11.22 6.51
CA GLY A 185 14.79 -12.43 7.06
C GLY A 185 13.28 -12.34 7.25
N VAL A 186 12.62 -11.40 6.56
CA VAL A 186 11.16 -11.25 6.61
C VAL A 186 10.50 -12.31 5.74
N THR A 187 9.74 -13.21 6.37
CA THR A 187 9.10 -14.35 5.69
C THR A 187 7.58 -14.21 5.52
N ASN A 188 6.98 -13.19 6.12
CA ASN A 188 5.52 -12.99 6.16
C ASN A 188 5.04 -11.84 5.25
N ALA A 189 5.88 -11.36 4.33
CA ALA A 189 5.53 -10.33 3.36
C ALA A 189 5.12 -10.94 2.01
N VAL A 190 3.98 -10.50 1.48
CA VAL A 190 3.38 -11.00 0.24
C VAL A 190 3.12 -9.84 -0.71
N PHE A 191 3.60 -9.96 -1.95
CA PHE A 191 3.30 -9.00 -2.98
C PHE A 191 1.86 -9.23 -3.48
N LEU A 192 0.99 -8.24 -3.28
CA LEU A 192 -0.41 -8.29 -3.71
C LEU A 192 -0.69 -7.18 -4.74
N PRO A 193 -0.77 -7.50 -6.05
CA PRO A 193 -0.98 -6.50 -7.09
C PRO A 193 -2.24 -5.66 -6.92
N SER A 194 -3.31 -6.25 -6.34
CA SER A 194 -4.60 -5.57 -6.13
C SER A 194 -4.61 -4.63 -4.92
N LEU A 195 -3.58 -4.67 -4.06
CA LEU A 195 -3.52 -3.81 -2.89
C LEU A 195 -3.37 -2.36 -3.35
N ALA A 196 -4.37 -1.55 -3.07
CA ALA A 196 -4.33 -0.13 -3.35
C ALA A 196 -4.85 0.64 -2.14
N ARG A 197 -3.95 1.25 -1.38
CA ARG A 197 -4.36 2.07 -0.23
C ARG A 197 -5.04 3.36 -0.69
N GLY A 198 -6.09 3.73 0.03
CA GLY A 198 -7.02 4.82 -0.32
C GLY A 198 -6.58 6.24 0.05
N LEU A 199 -5.29 6.48 0.36
CA LEU A 199 -4.80 7.84 0.58
C LEU A 199 -4.15 8.35 -0.70
N ALA A 200 -4.68 9.46 -1.21
CA ALA A 200 -4.26 10.06 -2.48
C ALA A 200 -2.80 10.57 -2.51
N TYR A 201 -2.07 10.49 -1.39
CA TYR A 201 -0.71 11.00 -1.26
C TYR A 201 0.39 9.94 -1.49
N TYR A 202 0.06 8.65 -1.57
CA TYR A 202 1.06 7.63 -1.84
C TYR A 202 1.51 7.71 -3.31
N THR A 203 2.82 7.72 -3.54
CA THR A 203 3.44 7.80 -4.87
C THR A 203 4.29 6.59 -5.23
N GLY A 204 4.53 5.69 -4.27
CA GLY A 204 5.44 4.55 -4.41
C GLY A 204 4.91 3.30 -3.69
N PRO A 205 5.78 2.56 -2.99
CA PRO A 205 5.38 1.37 -2.23
C PRO A 205 4.27 1.64 -1.22
N VAL A 206 3.39 0.67 -1.01
CA VAL A 206 2.35 0.69 0.02
C VAL A 206 2.23 -0.68 0.65
N TYR A 207 1.87 -0.75 1.93
CA TYR A 207 1.67 -2.03 2.62
C TYR A 207 0.54 -1.98 3.65
N GLU A 208 -0.02 -3.15 3.95
CA GLU A 208 -0.97 -3.39 5.02
C GLU A 208 -0.67 -4.72 5.72
N ALA A 209 -0.79 -4.74 7.05
CA ALA A 209 -0.61 -5.94 7.86
C ALA A 209 -1.96 -6.46 8.37
N TYR A 210 -2.19 -7.76 8.22
CA TYR A 210 -3.41 -8.45 8.63
C TYR A 210 -3.08 -9.58 9.59
N LEU A 211 -3.83 -9.71 10.69
CA LEU A 211 -3.66 -10.82 11.63
C LEU A 211 -4.07 -12.15 10.99
N THR A 212 -3.27 -13.21 11.18
CA THR A 212 -3.52 -14.50 10.54
C THR A 212 -4.73 -15.24 11.12
N ASP A 213 -5.06 -14.97 12.38
CA ASP A 213 -6.18 -15.61 13.08
C ASP A 213 -7.54 -15.01 12.69
N SER A 214 -7.55 -13.95 11.88
CA SER A 214 -8.76 -13.22 11.48
C SER A 214 -9.61 -12.70 12.65
N SER A 215 -9.00 -12.55 13.84
CA SER A 215 -9.66 -11.93 15.01
C SER A 215 -10.09 -10.50 14.73
N ILE A 216 -9.34 -9.81 13.85
CA ILE A 216 -9.65 -8.51 13.29
C ILE A 216 -9.63 -8.63 11.77
N THR A 217 -10.72 -8.25 11.11
CA THR A 217 -10.87 -8.35 9.65
C THR A 217 -10.30 -7.16 8.89
N SER A 218 -10.07 -6.04 9.56
CA SER A 218 -9.37 -4.86 9.03
C SER A 218 -7.86 -4.98 9.18
N SER A 219 -7.11 -4.19 8.41
CA SER A 219 -5.66 -4.08 8.61
C SER A 219 -5.33 -3.55 10.00
N ALA A 220 -4.33 -4.17 10.64
CA ALA A 220 -3.83 -3.82 11.97
C ALA A 220 -2.67 -2.80 11.90
N ALA A 221 -1.99 -2.73 10.76
CA ALA A 221 -1.02 -1.68 10.43
C ALA A 221 -1.02 -1.42 8.93
N GLY A 222 -0.47 -0.30 8.51
CA GLY A 222 -0.23 -0.03 7.10
C GLY A 222 0.45 1.32 6.91
N GLY A 223 1.07 1.48 5.74
CA GLY A 223 1.84 2.66 5.39
C GLY A 223 2.27 2.62 3.93
N GLY A 224 3.23 3.47 3.58
CA GLY A 224 3.79 3.67 2.25
C GLY A 224 4.35 5.07 2.12
#